data_AF-A0AAE3XM89-F1
#
_entry.id   AF-A0AAE3XM89-F1
#
_cell.length_a   1.000
_cell.length_b   1.000
_cell.length_c   1.000
_cell.angle_alpha   90.00
_cell.angle_beta   90.00
_cell.angle_gamma   90.00
#
_symmetry.space_group_name_H-M   'P 1'
#
loop_
_entity.id
_entity.type
_entity.pdbx_description
1 polymer ?
#
loop_
_entity_poly.entity_id
_entity_poly.type
_entity_poly.pdbx_seq_one_letter_code
_entity_poly.pdbx_strand_id
1 'polypeptide(L)'
;MRNTLIIFFIVLTLASCENNEYEKRITELCNMNERLAQENDMLKQELAILERRTADLIFSNVELAKRISVPIDSKSQGDGLVENSEEFWPFLEKFVSDESFQITRILFPVEFETIQLNENGDVDVPVNLVTLFIKAKDWKHDDLGYFSRNEGMQIYDNYEMKFRSTDERIIHFYGVETSVNTLYYFKVQYGEWFLFRKELLGI
;
A
#
# COMPACT_ATOMS: atom_id res chain seq x y z
N MET A 1 18.95 30.69 -66.78
CA MET A 1 17.81 29.95 -66.18
C MET A 1 18.22 28.79 -65.27
N ARG A 2 19.31 28.05 -65.53
CA ARG A 2 19.70 26.88 -64.71
C ARG A 2 20.16 27.20 -63.27
N ASN A 3 20.86 28.33 -63.06
CA ASN A 3 21.39 28.69 -61.73
C ASN A 3 20.31 29.20 -60.77
N THR A 4 19.23 29.81 -61.28
CA THR A 4 18.15 30.36 -60.45
C THR A 4 17.27 29.25 -59.84
N LEU A 5 17.05 28.15 -60.58
CA LEU A 5 16.31 26.99 -60.07
C LEU A 5 17.05 26.25 -58.96
N ILE A 6 18.38 26.17 -59.04
CA ILE A 6 19.21 25.48 -58.04
C ILE A 6 19.20 26.24 -56.72
N ILE A 7 19.30 27.57 -56.77
CA ILE A 7 19.25 28.42 -55.57
C ILE A 7 17.87 28.31 -54.90
N PHE A 8 16.78 28.32 -55.68
CA PHE A 8 15.43 28.21 -55.14
C PHE A 8 15.18 26.85 -54.48
N PHE A 9 15.70 25.77 -55.07
CA PHE A 9 15.62 24.44 -54.46
C PHE A 9 16.37 24.37 -53.13
N ILE A 10 17.62 24.83 -53.08
CA ILE A 10 18.43 24.83 -51.84
C ILE A 10 17.75 25.62 -50.73
N VAL A 11 17.18 26.80 -51.04
CA VAL A 11 16.45 27.62 -50.06
C VAL A 11 15.19 26.90 -49.55
N LEU A 12 14.45 26.21 -50.42
CA LEU A 12 13.28 25.42 -50.01
C LEU A 12 13.68 24.21 -49.14
N THR A 13 14.74 23.49 -49.49
CA THR A 13 15.18 22.33 -48.70
C THR A 13 15.71 22.76 -47.33
N LEU A 14 16.45 23.87 -47.25
CA LEU A 14 16.93 24.41 -45.97
C LEU A 14 15.77 24.87 -45.08
N ALA A 15 14.79 25.59 -45.63
CA ALA A 15 13.60 26.00 -44.89
C ALA A 15 12.76 24.80 -44.41
N SER A 16 12.62 23.75 -45.22
CA SER A 16 11.93 22.52 -44.82
C SER A 16 12.70 21.71 -43.77
N CYS A 17 14.04 21.78 -43.76
CA CYS A 17 14.88 21.09 -42.78
C CYS A 17 14.84 21.79 -41.43
N GLU A 18 14.93 23.12 -41.42
CA GLU A 18 14.78 23.93 -40.20
C GLU A 18 13.41 23.72 -39.55
N ASN A 19 12.33 23.69 -40.34
CA ASN A 19 10.98 23.53 -39.81
C ASN A 19 10.78 22.16 -39.09
N ASN A 20 11.41 21.10 -39.60
CA ASN A 20 11.37 19.76 -38.99
C ASN A 20 12.16 19.72 -37.67
N GLU A 21 13.30 20.42 -37.60
CA GLU A 21 14.08 20.54 -36.37
C GLU A 21 13.33 21.32 -35.27
N TYR A 22 12.60 22.38 -35.64
CA TYR A 22 11.74 23.12 -34.72
C TYR A 22 10.60 22.27 -34.16
N GLU A 23 9.90 21.52 -35.01
CA GLU A 23 8.81 20.62 -34.57
C GLU A 23 9.30 19.51 -33.64
N LYS A 24 10.47 18.94 -33.93
CA LYS A 24 11.13 17.96 -33.06
C LYS A 24 11.44 18.55 -31.69
N ARG A 25 11.99 19.77 -31.65
CA ARG A 25 12.33 20.47 -30.41
C ARG A 25 11.09 20.85 -29.58
N ILE A 26 9.99 21.23 -30.23
CA ILE A 26 8.71 21.49 -29.57
C ILE A 26 8.18 20.19 -28.93
N THR A 27 8.23 19.08 -29.65
CA THR A 27 7.78 17.78 -29.14
C THR A 27 8.60 17.33 -27.94
N GLU A 28 9.93 17.50 -27.99
CA GLU A 28 10.82 17.21 -26.86
C GLU A 28 10.50 18.07 -25.63
N LEU A 29 10.22 19.36 -25.83
CA LEU A 29 9.82 20.27 -24.74
C LEU A 29 8.46 19.90 -24.14
N CYS A 30 7.48 19.50 -24.96
CA CYS A 30 6.18 19.02 -24.49
C CYS A 30 6.33 17.77 -23.62
N ASN A 31 7.10 16.78 -24.08
CA ASN A 31 7.36 15.55 -23.33
C ASN A 31 8.10 15.83 -22.01
N MET A 32 9.04 16.78 -22.01
CA MET A 32 9.77 17.18 -20.80
C MET A 32 8.85 17.86 -19.80
N ASN A 33 7.96 18.76 -20.25
CA ASN A 33 6.98 19.41 -19.39
C ASN A 33 5.97 18.41 -18.79
N GLU A 34 5.55 17.42 -19.56
CA GLU A 34 4.66 16.37 -19.07
C GLU A 34 5.34 15.52 -17.99
N ARG A 35 6.61 15.14 -18.20
CA ARG A 35 7.41 14.43 -17.18
C ARG A 35 7.57 15.27 -15.90
N LEU A 36 7.85 16.56 -16.03
CA LEU A 36 7.95 17.47 -14.88
C LEU A 36 6.62 17.60 -14.14
N ALA A 37 5.48 17.60 -14.83
CA ALA A 37 4.17 17.61 -14.20
C ALA A 37 3.93 16.32 -13.38
N GLN A 38 4.28 15.16 -13.94
CA GLN A 38 4.18 13.88 -13.24
C GLN A 38 5.08 13.81 -12.00
N GLU A 39 6.32 14.30 -12.10
CA GLU A 39 7.25 14.36 -10.98
C GLU A 39 6.76 15.28 -9.87
N ASN A 40 6.22 16.45 -10.23
CA ASN A 40 5.62 17.37 -9.26
C ASN A 40 4.42 16.75 -8.53
N ASP A 41 3.58 15.98 -9.21
CA ASP A 41 2.46 15.30 -8.58
C ASP A 41 2.90 14.15 -7.66
N MET A 42 3.96 13.43 -8.04
CA MET A 42 4.59 12.43 -7.18
C MET A 42 5.19 13.07 -5.91
N LEU A 43 5.89 14.20 -6.05
CA LEU A 43 6.47 14.94 -4.92
C LEU A 43 5.39 15.47 -3.97
N LYS A 44 4.24 15.94 -4.49
CA LYS A 44 3.09 16.32 -3.64
C LYS A 44 2.55 15.14 -2.83
N GLN A 45 2.47 13.96 -3.44
CA GLN A 45 2.05 12.75 -2.72
C GLN A 45 3.05 12.37 -1.63
N GLU A 46 4.35 12.45 -1.91
CA GLU A 46 5.41 12.17 -0.93
C GLU A 46 5.38 13.17 0.23
N LEU A 47 5.19 14.45 -0.06
CA LEU A 47 4.98 15.50 0.95
C LEU A 47 3.79 15.19 1.86
N ALA A 48 2.65 14.81 1.31
CA ALA A 48 1.47 14.47 2.11
C ALA A 48 1.70 13.26 3.04
N ILE A 49 2.51 12.29 2.60
CA ILE A 49 2.91 11.14 3.44
C ILE A 49 3.82 11.61 4.57
N LEU A 50 4.80 12.47 4.28
CA LEU A 50 5.72 13.01 5.28
C LEU A 50 4.99 13.86 6.32
N GLU A 51 4.04 14.70 5.90
CA GLU A 51 3.24 15.52 6.79
C GLU A 51 2.45 14.67 7.79
N ARG A 52 1.85 13.57 7.34
CA ARG A 52 1.19 12.60 8.23
C ARG A 52 2.18 12.00 9.23
N ARG A 53 3.32 11.48 8.75
CA ARG A 53 4.37 10.92 9.61
C ARG A 53 4.86 11.92 10.66
N THR A 54 5.01 13.19 10.30
CA THR A 54 5.40 14.24 11.24
C THR A 54 4.32 14.53 12.27
N ALA A 55 3.05 14.54 11.88
CA ALA A 55 1.95 14.70 12.81
C ALA A 55 1.92 13.55 13.83
N ASP A 56 2.15 12.31 13.36
CA ASP A 56 2.20 11.13 14.20
C ASP A 56 3.37 11.17 15.20
N LEU A 57 4.55 11.61 14.74
CA LEU A 57 5.74 11.80 15.59
C LEU A 57 5.52 12.90 16.64
N ILE A 58 4.92 14.03 16.25
CA ILE A 58 4.61 15.13 17.17
C ILE A 58 3.61 14.65 18.23
N PHE A 59 2.56 13.95 17.82
CA PHE A 59 1.56 13.41 18.74
C PHE A 59 2.18 12.44 19.74
N SER A 60 3.00 11.49 19.25
CA SER A 60 3.74 10.55 20.10
C SER A 60 4.65 11.27 21.12
N ASN A 61 5.41 12.28 20.68
CA ASN A 61 6.30 13.03 21.55
C ASN A 61 5.55 13.89 22.59
N VAL A 62 4.40 14.47 22.22
CA VAL A 62 3.54 15.21 23.16
C VAL A 62 3.00 14.28 24.24
N GLU A 63 2.62 13.05 23.88
CA GLU A 63 2.11 12.08 24.85
C GLU A 63 3.22 11.56 25.77
N LEU A 64 4.43 11.32 25.23
CA LEU A 64 5.62 11.02 26.03
C LEU A 64 5.95 12.16 27.01
N ALA A 65 5.83 13.42 26.58
CA ALA A 65 6.10 14.57 27.44
C ALA A 65 5.09 14.70 28.60
N LYS A 66 3.81 14.35 28.39
CA LYS A 66 2.81 14.29 29.47
C LYS A 66 3.11 13.20 30.49
N ARG A 67 3.66 12.06 30.06
CA ARG A 67 4.06 10.95 30.96
C ARG A 67 5.22 11.32 31.88
N ILE A 68 6.10 12.23 31.45
CA ILE A 68 7.26 12.69 32.21
C ILE A 68 6.89 13.78 33.24
N SER A 69 5.76 14.49 33.06
CA SER A 69 5.34 15.59 33.94
C SER A 69 4.50 15.16 35.16
N VAL A 70 4.23 13.87 35.34
CA VAL A 70 3.52 13.36 36.54
C VAL A 70 4.51 13.22 37.70
N PRO A 71 4.24 13.80 38.89
CA PRO A 71 5.15 13.69 40.04
C PRO A 71 5.22 12.23 40.50
N ILE A 72 6.43 11.68 40.52
CA ILE A 72 6.70 10.32 41.00
C ILE A 72 6.50 10.33 42.52
N ASP A 73 5.37 9.81 42.99
CA ASP A 73 5.27 9.32 44.37
C ASP A 73 5.43 7.80 44.39
N SER A 74 6.38 7.37 45.19
CA SER A 74 6.96 6.04 45.18
C SER A 74 6.18 5.11 46.09
N LYS A 75 5.54 4.07 45.53
CA LYS A 75 5.43 2.72 46.13
C LYS A 75 4.70 1.73 45.21
N SER A 76 5.50 0.81 44.68
CA SER A 76 5.24 -0.63 44.43
C SER A 76 3.91 -1.12 43.86
N GLN A 77 4.11 -1.97 42.85
CA GLN A 77 3.41 -3.22 42.54
C GLN A 77 2.38 -3.12 41.42
N GLY A 78 2.66 -3.86 40.35
CA GLY A 78 1.99 -3.75 39.07
C GLY A 78 0.54 -4.17 39.13
N ASP A 79 -0.28 -3.41 38.42
CA ASP A 79 -1.17 -3.92 37.38
C ASP A 79 -1.70 -2.71 36.59
N GLY A 80 -1.85 -2.88 35.28
CA GLY A 80 -2.71 -2.04 34.44
C GLY A 80 -2.26 -0.61 34.12
N LEU A 81 -1.83 -0.39 32.87
CA LEU A 81 -2.41 0.66 32.01
C LEU A 81 -2.45 0.15 30.56
N VAL A 82 -3.47 -0.66 30.28
CA VAL A 82 -4.02 -0.85 28.93
C VAL A 82 -4.72 0.46 28.59
N GLU A 83 -4.08 1.34 27.82
CA GLU A 83 -4.75 2.48 27.20
C GLU A 83 -5.53 1.94 25.98
N ASN A 84 -6.82 1.63 26.18
CA ASN A 84 -7.84 1.31 25.16
C ASN A 84 -7.31 0.92 23.77
N SER A 85 -6.66 -0.24 23.66
CA SER A 85 -6.39 -0.84 22.36
C SER A 85 -7.72 -1.22 21.72
N GLU A 86 -7.96 -0.78 20.49
CA GLU A 86 -9.11 -1.20 19.70
C GLU A 86 -9.27 -2.73 19.75
N GLU A 87 -10.47 -3.23 20.03
CA GLU A 87 -10.70 -4.67 20.03
C GLU A 87 -10.64 -5.21 18.61
N PHE A 88 -9.89 -6.30 18.41
CA PHE A 88 -9.61 -6.82 17.06
C PHE A 88 -10.87 -7.30 16.32
N TRP A 89 -11.83 -7.94 17.00
CA TRP A 89 -13.03 -8.46 16.33
C TRP A 89 -13.98 -7.35 15.85
N PRO A 90 -14.37 -6.35 16.67
CA PRO A 90 -15.13 -5.20 16.18
C PRO A 90 -14.41 -4.43 15.07
N PHE A 91 -13.08 -4.28 15.19
CA PHE A 91 -12.26 -3.72 14.11
C PHE A 91 -12.43 -4.52 12.82
N LEU A 92 -12.22 -5.84 12.89
CA LEU A 92 -12.22 -6.71 11.72
C LEU A 92 -13.58 -6.74 11.04
N GLU A 93 -14.67 -6.85 11.80
CA GLU A 93 -16.04 -6.82 11.26
C GLU A 93 -16.30 -5.54 10.48
N LYS A 94 -15.86 -4.39 11.01
CA LYS A 94 -15.96 -3.11 10.31
C LYS A 94 -15.02 -3.05 9.10
N PHE A 95 -13.80 -3.56 9.25
CA PHE A 95 -12.78 -3.58 8.20
C PHE A 95 -13.22 -4.35 6.96
N VAL A 96 -13.92 -5.47 7.12
CA VAL A 96 -14.42 -6.28 5.99
C VAL A 96 -15.74 -5.78 5.41
N SER A 97 -16.49 -4.96 6.15
CA SER A 97 -17.84 -4.53 5.73
C SER A 97 -17.89 -3.12 5.15
N ASP A 98 -16.93 -2.26 5.46
CA ASP A 98 -16.91 -0.86 5.04
C ASP A 98 -15.64 -0.54 4.23
N GLU A 99 -15.82 -0.36 2.91
CA GLU A 99 -14.75 -0.04 1.96
C GLU A 99 -13.99 1.25 2.32
N SER A 100 -14.71 2.28 2.75
CA SER A 100 -14.08 3.56 3.08
C SER A 100 -13.25 3.44 4.35
N PHE A 101 -13.77 2.74 5.36
CA PHE A 101 -13.02 2.44 6.57
C PHE A 101 -11.81 1.55 6.29
N GLN A 102 -11.98 0.53 5.45
CA GLN A 102 -10.91 -0.40 5.09
C GLN A 102 -9.68 0.34 4.52
N ILE A 103 -9.90 1.28 3.60
CA ILE A 103 -8.81 2.08 3.01
C ILE A 103 -8.07 2.89 4.08
N THR A 104 -8.76 3.41 5.09
CA THR A 104 -8.12 4.18 6.19
C THR A 104 -7.29 3.30 7.13
N ARG A 105 -7.53 1.99 7.14
CA ARG A 105 -6.88 1.01 8.01
C ARG A 105 -5.91 0.10 7.28
N ILE A 106 -5.41 0.56 6.13
CA ILE A 106 -4.35 -0.10 5.37
C ILE A 106 -3.11 0.80 5.34
N LEU A 107 -1.97 0.23 5.69
CA LEU A 107 -0.67 0.87 5.53
C LEU A 107 -0.17 0.64 4.10
N PHE A 108 -0.38 1.63 3.24
CA PHE A 108 0.12 1.60 1.87
C PHE A 108 1.59 2.04 1.77
N PRO A 109 2.38 1.45 0.84
CA PRO A 109 2.00 0.34 -0.02
C PRO A 109 1.92 -0.98 0.75
N VAL A 110 0.93 -1.82 0.41
CA VAL A 110 0.80 -3.16 1.01
C VAL A 110 1.78 -4.09 0.35
N GLU A 111 2.61 -4.75 1.16
CA GLU A 111 3.47 -5.83 0.70
C GLU A 111 2.61 -7.05 0.37
N PHE A 112 2.66 -7.50 -0.89
CA PHE A 112 1.85 -8.62 -1.38
C PHE A 112 2.74 -9.70 -1.97
N GLU A 113 2.90 -10.82 -1.26
CA GLU A 113 3.60 -11.99 -1.80
C GLU A 113 2.61 -12.91 -2.51
N THR A 114 2.91 -13.29 -3.75
CA THR A 114 2.04 -14.17 -4.53
C THR A 114 2.85 -15.10 -5.42
N ILE A 115 2.24 -16.20 -5.84
CA ILE A 115 2.79 -17.07 -6.87
C ILE A 115 2.57 -16.41 -8.24
N GLN A 116 3.64 -16.32 -9.04
CA GLN A 116 3.53 -15.92 -10.44
C GLN A 116 3.33 -17.17 -11.32
N LEU A 117 2.21 -17.24 -12.03
CA LEU A 117 1.97 -18.24 -13.07
C LEU A 117 2.83 -17.96 -14.30
N ASN A 118 3.22 -19.00 -15.03
CA ASN A 118 3.95 -18.85 -16.28
C ASN A 118 3.11 -18.14 -17.36
N GLU A 119 3.74 -17.67 -18.44
CA GLU A 119 3.05 -16.94 -19.54
C GLU A 119 1.90 -17.72 -20.19
N ASN A 120 1.87 -19.04 -20.00
CA ASN A 120 0.86 -19.95 -20.54
C ASN A 120 -0.33 -20.17 -19.58
N GLY A 121 -0.27 -19.67 -18.34
CA GLY A 121 -1.30 -19.86 -17.33
C GLY A 121 -1.36 -21.28 -16.76
N ASP A 122 -0.32 -22.10 -16.96
CA ASP A 122 -0.26 -23.46 -16.42
C ASP A 122 0.03 -23.41 -14.91
N VAL A 123 -0.86 -24.03 -14.14
CA VAL A 123 -0.86 -24.06 -12.66
C VAL A 123 0.16 -25.07 -12.10
N ASP A 124 0.64 -26.00 -12.94
CA ASP A 124 1.38 -27.19 -12.49
C ASP A 124 2.85 -26.94 -12.10
N VAL A 125 3.39 -25.73 -12.32
CA VAL A 125 4.73 -25.35 -11.84
C VAL A 125 4.72 -23.89 -11.38
N PRO A 126 4.58 -23.62 -10.06
CA PRO A 126 4.87 -22.30 -9.50
C PRO A 126 6.32 -21.94 -9.84
N VAL A 127 6.53 -21.01 -10.77
CA VAL A 127 7.89 -20.76 -11.27
C VAL A 127 8.70 -19.94 -10.25
N ASN A 128 8.07 -18.97 -9.58
CA ASN A 128 8.70 -18.16 -8.51
C ASN A 128 7.66 -17.51 -7.57
N LEU A 129 8.04 -17.31 -6.31
CA LEU A 129 7.37 -16.38 -5.38
C LEU A 129 7.78 -14.95 -5.75
N VAL A 130 6.81 -14.04 -5.87
CA VAL A 130 7.07 -12.63 -6.18
C VAL A 130 6.46 -11.73 -5.12
N THR A 131 7.18 -10.67 -4.76
CA THR A 131 6.68 -9.61 -3.87
C THR A 131 6.27 -8.40 -4.70
N LEU A 132 5.01 -8.02 -4.58
CA LEU A 132 4.39 -6.85 -5.19
C LEU A 132 4.07 -5.81 -4.12
N PHE A 133 3.90 -4.56 -4.54
CA PHE A 133 3.53 -3.45 -3.66
C PHE A 133 2.25 -2.81 -4.15
N ILE A 134 1.13 -3.12 -3.50
CA ILE A 134 -0.18 -2.60 -3.88
C ILE A 134 -0.31 -1.18 -3.37
N LYS A 135 -0.57 -0.21 -4.25
CA LYS A 135 -0.79 1.19 -3.90
C LYS A 135 -2.27 1.42 -3.58
N ALA A 136 -2.57 2.49 -2.85
CA ALA A 136 -3.93 2.84 -2.47
C ALA A 136 -4.91 2.90 -3.66
N LYS A 137 -4.46 3.44 -4.80
CA LYS A 137 -5.27 3.54 -6.04
C LYS A 137 -5.56 2.19 -6.71
N ASP A 138 -4.74 1.18 -6.43
CA ASP A 138 -4.81 -0.16 -7.05
C ASP A 138 -5.49 -1.16 -6.09
N TRP A 139 -5.76 -0.73 -4.85
CA TRP A 139 -6.51 -1.50 -3.86
C TRP A 139 -7.98 -1.61 -4.27
N LYS A 140 -8.54 -2.79 -4.13
CA LYS A 140 -9.97 -3.05 -4.25
C LYS A 140 -10.46 -3.55 -2.91
N HIS A 141 -11.68 -3.15 -2.54
CA HIS A 141 -12.30 -3.65 -1.33
C HIS A 141 -12.25 -5.19 -1.28
N ASP A 142 -11.76 -5.72 -0.17
CA ASP A 142 -11.52 -7.14 0.04
C ASP A 142 -12.25 -7.55 1.33
N ASP A 143 -13.27 -8.40 1.23
CA ASP A 143 -13.97 -8.91 2.41
C ASP A 143 -13.16 -9.98 3.17
N LEU A 144 -11.94 -10.26 2.68
CA LEU A 144 -11.00 -11.25 3.19
C LEU A 144 -11.54 -12.68 3.12
N GLY A 145 -12.64 -12.96 2.42
CA GLY A 145 -13.34 -14.25 2.51
C GLY A 145 -14.14 -14.41 3.81
N TYR A 146 -14.33 -13.35 4.59
CA TYR A 146 -15.05 -13.36 5.87
C TYR A 146 -16.51 -13.87 5.73
N PHE A 147 -17.13 -13.64 4.58
CA PHE A 147 -18.49 -14.12 4.28
C PHE A 147 -18.52 -15.47 3.53
N SER A 148 -17.37 -16.09 3.27
CA SER A 148 -17.26 -17.40 2.61
C SER A 148 -17.76 -18.49 3.56
N ARG A 149 -18.86 -19.15 3.21
CA ARG A 149 -19.49 -20.20 4.04
C ARG A 149 -18.75 -21.54 4.02
N ASN A 150 -17.72 -21.68 3.19
CA ASN A 150 -16.99 -22.93 2.97
C ASN A 150 -15.60 -22.95 3.63
N GLU A 151 -15.20 -21.87 4.28
CA GLU A 151 -13.87 -21.71 4.90
C GLU A 151 -14.03 -21.60 6.41
N GLY A 152 -13.70 -22.68 7.11
CA GLY A 152 -13.75 -22.73 8.57
C GLY A 152 -12.47 -22.16 9.18
N MET A 153 -12.56 -21.05 9.90
CA MET A 153 -11.43 -20.52 10.67
C MET A 153 -11.84 -20.23 12.11
N GLN A 154 -11.20 -20.91 13.06
CA GLN A 154 -10.99 -20.43 14.43
C GLN A 154 -9.92 -21.29 15.12
N ILE A 155 -8.77 -20.68 15.40
CA ILE A 155 -7.73 -21.25 16.26
C ILE A 155 -7.48 -20.23 17.37
N TYR A 156 -7.78 -20.64 18.61
CA TYR A 156 -7.47 -19.86 19.80
C TYR A 156 -6.13 -20.30 20.36
N ASP A 157 -5.38 -19.37 20.94
CA ASP A 157 -4.09 -19.66 21.58
C ASP A 157 -4.22 -20.01 23.08
N ASN A 158 -5.45 -20.14 23.58
CA ASN A 158 -5.77 -20.54 24.95
C ASN A 158 -7.15 -21.22 25.09
N TYR A 159 -7.38 -21.86 26.25
CA TYR A 159 -8.60 -22.61 26.55
C TYR A 159 -9.79 -21.71 26.91
N GLU A 160 -9.52 -20.45 27.25
CA GLU A 160 -10.53 -19.42 27.50
C GLU A 160 -11.13 -18.87 26.19
N MET A 161 -10.68 -19.36 25.03
CA MET A 161 -11.12 -18.94 23.70
C MET A 161 -10.95 -17.43 23.48
N LYS A 162 -9.89 -16.87 24.06
CA LYS A 162 -9.50 -15.48 23.85
C LYS A 162 -8.24 -15.45 22.98
N PHE A 163 -7.91 -14.30 22.42
CA PHE A 163 -6.56 -14.10 21.90
C PHE A 163 -5.68 -13.50 22.99
N ARG A 164 -4.39 -13.86 23.03
CA ARG A 164 -3.40 -13.10 23.82
C ARG A 164 -3.45 -11.63 23.43
N SER A 165 -3.41 -10.72 24.40
CA SER A 165 -3.26 -9.29 24.11
C SER A 165 -1.90 -9.03 23.46
N THR A 166 -1.88 -8.91 22.14
CA THR A 166 -0.68 -8.60 21.36
C THR A 166 -1.03 -7.54 20.34
N ASP A 167 -0.03 -6.80 19.91
CA ASP A 167 -0.16 -5.73 18.92
C ASP A 167 -0.04 -6.26 17.48
N GLU A 168 -0.13 -7.57 17.28
CA GLU A 168 0.03 -8.25 15.99
C GLU A 168 -0.95 -9.42 15.86
N ARG A 169 -1.49 -9.61 14.66
CA ARG A 169 -2.41 -10.70 14.30
C ARG A 169 -2.17 -11.18 12.88
N ILE A 170 -2.38 -12.47 12.67
CA ILE A 170 -2.43 -13.07 11.34
C ILE A 170 -3.80 -13.70 11.19
N ILE A 171 -4.47 -13.40 10.08
CA ILE A 171 -5.66 -14.12 9.64
C ILE A 171 -5.23 -15.05 8.51
N HIS A 172 -5.54 -16.33 8.63
CA HIS A 172 -5.19 -17.35 7.65
C HIS A 172 -6.45 -18.01 7.11
N PHE A 173 -6.72 -17.76 5.83
CA PHE A 173 -7.76 -18.45 5.09
C PHE A 173 -7.12 -19.59 4.30
N TYR A 174 -7.59 -20.81 4.58
CA TYR A 174 -7.19 -21.99 3.82
C TYR A 174 -8.44 -22.75 3.35
N GLY A 175 -8.49 -23.03 2.05
CA GLY A 175 -9.53 -23.85 1.44
C GLY A 175 -8.97 -25.22 1.10
N VAL A 176 -9.43 -26.27 1.77
CA VAL A 176 -8.98 -27.65 1.51
C VAL A 176 -9.39 -28.11 0.10
N GLU A 177 -10.57 -27.69 -0.37
CA GLU A 177 -11.09 -28.07 -1.69
C GLU A 177 -10.73 -27.08 -2.80
N THR A 178 -10.50 -25.81 -2.44
CA THR A 178 -10.26 -24.73 -3.39
C THR A 178 -8.78 -24.41 -3.56
N SER A 179 -7.88 -25.08 -2.83
CA SER A 179 -6.43 -24.81 -2.80
C SER A 179 -6.06 -23.37 -2.40
N VAL A 180 -7.03 -22.57 -1.95
CA VAL A 180 -6.79 -21.20 -1.49
C VAL A 180 -5.93 -21.24 -0.24
N ASN A 181 -4.85 -20.45 -0.22
CA ASN A 181 -4.01 -20.27 0.95
C ASN A 181 -3.61 -18.79 1.03
N THR A 182 -4.37 -18.01 1.80
CA THR A 182 -4.20 -16.56 1.90
C THR A 182 -3.95 -16.13 3.34
N LEU A 183 -2.93 -15.31 3.55
CA LEU A 183 -2.60 -14.75 4.87
C LEU A 183 -2.72 -13.23 4.85
N TYR A 184 -3.26 -12.67 5.92
CA TYR A 184 -3.38 -11.22 6.14
C TYR A 184 -2.74 -10.85 7.48
N TYR A 185 -1.82 -9.88 7.44
CA TYR A 185 -1.02 -9.49 8.58
C TYR A 185 -1.44 -8.12 9.10
N PHE A 186 -1.88 -8.09 10.35
CA PHE A 186 -2.34 -6.90 11.04
C PHE A 186 -1.42 -6.54 12.19
N LYS A 187 -1.30 -5.24 12.43
CA LYS A 187 -0.61 -4.71 13.61
C LYS A 187 -1.31 -3.49 14.18
N VAL A 188 -1.11 -3.25 15.47
CA VAL A 188 -1.56 -2.04 16.15
C VAL A 188 -0.54 -0.93 15.90
N GLN A 189 -1.03 0.24 15.49
CA GLN A 189 -0.28 1.49 15.52
C GLN A 189 -1.15 2.55 16.19
N TYR A 190 -0.60 3.22 17.20
CA TYR A 190 -1.33 4.27 17.94
C TYR A 190 -2.67 3.81 18.55
N GLY A 191 -2.78 2.54 18.94
CA GLY A 191 -4.00 1.96 19.52
C GLY A 191 -5.04 1.48 18.50
N GLU A 192 -4.76 1.63 17.20
CA GLU A 192 -5.64 1.24 16.10
C GLU A 192 -5.03 0.10 15.28
N TRP A 193 -5.85 -0.83 14.79
CA TRP A 193 -5.40 -1.92 13.92
C TRP A 193 -5.24 -1.49 12.47
N PHE A 194 -4.19 -2.00 11.82
CA PHE A 194 -3.93 -1.80 10.40
C PHE A 194 -3.44 -3.08 9.70
N LEU A 195 -3.89 -3.27 8.45
CA LEU A 195 -3.33 -4.24 7.52
C LEU A 195 -2.06 -3.67 6.88
N PHE A 196 -0.99 -4.46 6.79
CA PHE A 196 0.25 -4.02 6.14
C PHE A 196 0.87 -5.02 5.16
N ARG A 197 0.48 -6.29 5.23
CA ARG A 197 1.00 -7.36 4.36
C ARG A 197 -0.07 -8.40 4.05
N LYS A 198 -0.02 -8.94 2.83
CA LYS A 198 -0.88 -10.02 2.32
C LYS A 198 -0.01 -11.09 1.65
N GLU A 199 -0.39 -12.35 1.76
CA GLU A 199 0.24 -13.46 1.02
C GLU A 199 -0.82 -14.31 0.34
N LEU A 200 -0.59 -14.72 -0.90
CA LEU A 200 -1.40 -15.67 -1.65
C LEU A 200 -0.51 -16.81 -2.15
N LEU A 201 -0.55 -17.94 -1.44
CA LEU A 201 0.35 -19.08 -1.62
C LEU A 201 -0.34 -20.30 -2.26
N GLY A 202 -1.61 -20.20 -2.61
CA GLY A 202 -2.36 -21.26 -3.27
C GLY A 202 -3.54 -20.69 -4.05
N ILE A 203 -3.78 -21.27 -5.24
CA ILE A 203 -4.80 -20.87 -6.23
C ILE A 203 -5.57 -22.11 -6.65
#